data_AF-A0AAX6NEU6-F1
#
_entry.id   AF-A0AAX6NEU6-F1
#
_cell.length_a   1.000
_cell.length_b   1.000
_cell.length_c   1.000
_cell.angle_alpha   90.00
_cell.angle_beta   90.00
_cell.angle_gamma   90.00
#
_symmetry.space_group_name_H-M   'P 1'
#
loop_
_entity.id
_entity.type
_entity.pdbx_description
1 polymer ?
#
loop_
_entity_poly.entity_id
_entity_poly.type
_entity_poly.pdbx_seq_one_letter_code
_entity_poly.pdbx_strand_id
1 'polypeptide(L)'
;MHKKQKNKLWFILYALFLGGATAILSVISDNLQFIYLDGPITTPRFIISYLAIMFDSLPIWFLLAMITGRIFGKNIKSAATYSTIYTLIAITIYFVIGSSYSGGPNILALGLKSLAYVLITWYGASVLGGILGGITGFVFRSKPYVLLIFPAGVLLQLCINGTRAWVDTNGIAQSTTYCLMLAISLWYFYILNKKKVNLN
;
A
#
# COMPACT_ATOMS: atom_id res chain seq x y z
N MET A 1 18.47 -28.15 0.02
CA MET A 1 17.44 -27.59 -0.89
C MET A 1 16.10 -27.27 -0.21
N HIS A 2 15.60 -28.10 0.72
CA HIS A 2 14.29 -27.93 1.38
C HIS A 2 13.99 -26.55 2.00
N LYS A 3 14.94 -25.94 2.72
CA LYS A 3 14.74 -24.63 3.40
C LYS A 3 14.53 -23.47 2.41
N LYS A 4 15.17 -23.53 1.24
CA LYS A 4 15.05 -22.51 0.17
C LYS A 4 13.71 -22.61 -0.56
N GLN A 5 13.20 -23.84 -0.73
CA GLN A 5 11.92 -24.13 -1.39
C GLN A 5 10.74 -23.75 -0.49
N LYS A 6 10.84 -24.03 0.82
CA LYS A 6 9.87 -23.60 1.84
C LYS A 6 9.71 -22.07 1.84
N ASN A 7 10.80 -21.31 1.79
CA ASN A 7 10.73 -19.83 1.75
C ASN A 7 10.04 -19.27 0.49
N LYS A 8 10.13 -19.93 -0.67
CA LYS A 8 9.45 -19.49 -1.90
C LYS A 8 7.94 -19.71 -1.81
N LEU A 9 7.51 -20.87 -1.32
CA LEU A 9 6.09 -21.18 -1.12
C LEU A 9 5.45 -20.20 -0.12
N TRP A 10 6.13 -19.94 0.99
CA TRP A 10 5.69 -18.94 1.98
C TRP A 10 5.55 -17.54 1.39
N PHE A 11 6.48 -17.13 0.52
CA PHE A 11 6.36 -15.86 -0.18
C PHE A 11 5.14 -15.81 -1.10
N ILE A 12 4.87 -16.88 -1.87
CA ILE A 12 3.71 -16.94 -2.76
C ILE A 12 2.41 -16.83 -1.96
N LEU A 13 2.26 -17.60 -0.88
CA LEU A 13 1.08 -17.53 -0.01
C LEU A 13 0.93 -16.15 0.62
N TYR A 14 2.03 -15.56 1.10
CA TYR A 14 2.04 -14.19 1.62
C TYR A 14 1.56 -13.20 0.56
N ALA A 15 2.11 -13.26 -0.65
CA ALA A 15 1.80 -12.33 -1.73
C ALA A 15 0.36 -12.46 -2.20
N LEU A 16 -0.16 -13.68 -2.33
CA LEU A 16 -1.56 -13.91 -2.70
C LEU A 16 -2.52 -13.44 -1.61
N PHE A 17 -2.25 -13.75 -0.35
CA PHE A 17 -3.14 -13.40 0.76
C PHE A 17 -3.14 -11.90 1.04
N LEU A 18 -1.97 -11.31 1.32
CA LEU A 18 -1.89 -9.89 1.65
C LEU A 18 -2.06 -9.01 0.41
N GLY A 19 -1.50 -9.40 -0.73
CA GLY A 19 -1.68 -8.67 -1.99
C GLY A 19 -3.14 -8.74 -2.45
N GLY A 20 -3.77 -9.91 -2.35
CA GLY A 20 -5.19 -10.08 -2.65
C GLY A 20 -6.10 -9.28 -1.71
N ALA A 21 -5.87 -9.33 -0.40
CA ALA A 21 -6.65 -8.53 0.56
C ALA A 21 -6.53 -7.03 0.30
N THR A 22 -5.30 -6.55 0.06
CA THR A 22 -5.03 -5.14 -0.26
C THR A 22 -5.73 -4.73 -1.56
N ALA A 23 -5.63 -5.56 -2.60
CA ALA A 23 -6.28 -5.33 -3.88
C ALA A 23 -7.80 -5.29 -3.77
N ILE A 24 -8.42 -6.25 -3.07
CA ILE A 24 -9.87 -6.30 -2.85
C ILE A 24 -10.35 -5.06 -2.11
N LEU A 25 -9.69 -4.68 -1.02
CA LEU A 25 -10.04 -3.49 -0.26
C LEU A 25 -9.88 -2.20 -1.10
N SER A 26 -8.87 -2.14 -1.96
CA SER A 26 -8.68 -1.01 -2.87
C SER A 26 -9.81 -0.93 -3.91
N VAL A 27 -10.22 -2.07 -4.49
CA VAL A 27 -11.39 -2.10 -5.40
C VAL A 27 -12.68 -1.71 -4.66
N ILE A 28 -12.87 -2.14 -3.42
CA ILE A 28 -14.03 -1.74 -2.61
C ILE A 28 -14.03 -0.23 -2.39
N SER A 29 -12.87 0.37 -2.09
CA SER A 29 -12.70 1.82 -1.90
C SER A 29 -13.15 2.61 -3.13
N ASP A 30 -12.65 2.24 -4.31
CA ASP A 30 -13.00 2.88 -5.59
C ASP A 30 -14.51 2.80 -5.90
N ASN A 31 -15.17 1.75 -5.41
CA ASN A 31 -16.57 1.46 -5.71
C ASN A 31 -17.50 1.72 -4.51
N LEU A 32 -17.03 2.41 -3.46
CA LEU A 32 -17.80 2.69 -2.24
C LEU A 32 -19.18 3.30 -2.53
N GLN A 33 -19.23 4.24 -3.47
CA GLN A 33 -20.47 4.85 -3.93
C GLN A 33 -21.46 3.79 -4.44
N PHE A 34 -21.04 2.86 -5.29
CA PHE A 34 -21.92 1.82 -5.85
C PHE A 34 -22.28 0.73 -4.84
N ILE A 35 -21.44 0.48 -3.84
CA ILE A 35 -21.63 -0.61 -2.88
C ILE A 35 -22.53 -0.19 -1.70
N TYR A 36 -22.54 1.08 -1.33
CA TYR A 36 -23.17 1.55 -0.08
C TYR A 36 -24.24 2.64 -0.25
N LEU A 37 -24.65 3.00 -1.48
CA LEU A 37 -25.74 3.95 -1.71
C LEU A 37 -27.14 3.37 -1.39
N ASP A 38 -27.34 2.05 -1.42
CA ASP A 38 -28.68 1.43 -1.34
C ASP A 38 -29.08 0.91 0.05
N GLY A 39 -28.54 1.46 1.15
CA GLY A 39 -29.07 1.11 2.47
C GLY A 39 -28.49 1.88 3.66
N PRO A 40 -29.02 1.65 4.87
CA PRO A 40 -28.58 2.37 6.06
C PRO A 40 -27.10 2.15 6.36
N ILE A 41 -26.44 3.19 6.86
CA ILE A 41 -25.06 3.12 7.35
C ILE A 41 -25.09 2.34 8.67
N THR A 42 -24.66 1.08 8.62
CA THR A 42 -24.48 0.25 9.81
C THR A 42 -23.00 0.27 10.24
N THR A 43 -22.74 0.03 11.53
CA THR A 43 -21.37 0.01 12.07
C THR A 43 -20.40 -0.89 11.28
N PRO A 44 -20.79 -2.12 10.85
CA PRO A 44 -19.91 -2.96 10.03
C PRO A 44 -19.58 -2.33 8.67
N ARG A 45 -20.55 -1.68 8.01
CA ARG A 45 -20.34 -1.01 6.72
C ARG A 45 -19.37 0.16 6.85
N PHE A 46 -19.49 0.93 7.94
CA PHE A 46 -18.56 2.01 8.25
C PHE A 46 -17.12 1.51 8.44
N ILE A 47 -16.94 0.44 9.23
CA ILE A 47 -15.60 -0.16 9.47
C ILE A 47 -14.97 -0.65 8.16
N ILE A 48 -15.72 -1.39 7.34
CA ILE A 48 -15.22 -1.90 6.06
C ILE A 48 -14.86 -0.75 5.12
N SER A 49 -15.68 0.30 5.08
CA SER A 49 -15.43 1.47 4.23
C SER A 49 -14.17 2.21 4.64
N TYR A 50 -13.98 2.42 5.95
CA TYR A 50 -12.77 3.04 6.46
C TYR A 50 -11.52 2.20 6.17
N LEU A 51 -11.58 0.88 6.39
CA LEU A 51 -10.48 -0.02 6.05
C LEU A 51 -10.18 -0.02 4.56
N ALA A 52 -11.21 0.01 3.70
CA ALA A 52 -11.06 0.10 2.26
C ALA A 52 -10.28 1.37 1.86
N ILE A 53 -10.72 2.55 2.31
CA ILE A 53 -10.05 3.84 2.03
C ILE A 53 -8.61 3.85 2.55
N MET A 54 -8.38 3.28 3.73
CA MET A 54 -7.05 3.20 4.31
C MET A 54 -6.12 2.33 3.46
N PHE A 55 -6.57 1.13 3.08
CA PHE A 55 -5.77 0.20 2.26
C PHE A 55 -5.60 0.70 0.82
N ASP A 56 -6.54 1.48 0.32
CA ASP A 56 -6.49 2.20 -0.95
C ASP A 56 -5.65 3.48 -0.86
N SER A 57 -4.48 3.36 -0.25
CA SER A 57 -3.59 4.49 -0.10
C SER A 57 -2.14 4.13 -0.36
N LEU A 58 -1.46 4.98 -1.15
CA LEU A 58 -0.04 4.82 -1.46
C LEU A 58 0.83 4.56 -0.22
N PRO A 59 0.61 5.22 0.94
CA PRO A 59 1.34 4.90 2.17
C PRO A 59 1.19 3.44 2.64
N ILE A 60 -0.02 2.87 2.63
CA ILE A 60 -0.21 1.46 3.01
C ILE A 60 0.49 0.53 2.02
N TRP A 61 0.35 0.76 0.73
CA TRP A 61 1.02 -0.02 -0.31
C TRP A 61 2.55 0.00 -0.13
N PHE A 62 3.11 1.17 0.18
CA PHE A 62 4.53 1.32 0.48
C PHE A 62 4.96 0.57 1.76
N LEU A 63 4.17 0.64 2.84
CA LEU A 63 4.44 -0.10 4.07
C LEU A 63 4.44 -1.61 3.85
N LEU A 64 3.50 -2.13 3.05
CA LEU A 64 3.44 -3.56 2.74
C LEU A 64 4.64 -3.99 1.88
N ALA A 65 5.10 -3.15 0.96
CA ALA A 65 6.37 -3.37 0.25
C ALA A 65 7.57 -3.36 1.21
N MET A 66 7.62 -2.44 2.19
CA MET A 66 8.65 -2.44 3.23
C MET A 66 8.63 -3.72 4.08
N ILE A 67 7.47 -4.16 4.54
CA ILE A 67 7.31 -5.40 5.31
C ILE A 67 7.82 -6.59 4.48
N THR A 68 7.48 -6.63 3.19
CA THR A 68 7.95 -7.68 2.27
C THR A 68 9.48 -7.72 2.18
N GLY A 69 10.13 -6.57 1.95
CA GLY A 69 11.59 -6.46 1.90
C GLY A 69 12.25 -6.83 3.24
N ARG A 70 11.61 -6.46 4.35
CA ARG A 70 12.06 -6.77 5.71
C ARG A 70 11.89 -8.23 6.08
N ILE A 71 10.94 -8.98 5.54
CA ILE A 71 10.75 -10.40 5.87
C ILE A 71 11.57 -11.28 4.92
N PHE A 72 11.49 -11.03 3.62
CA PHE A 72 12.02 -11.94 2.60
C PHE A 72 13.39 -11.54 2.04
N GLY A 73 13.81 -10.28 2.22
CA GLY A 73 15.09 -9.78 1.74
C GLY A 73 16.28 -10.39 2.49
N LYS A 74 17.22 -10.99 1.76
CA LYS A 74 18.53 -11.44 2.30
C LYS A 74 19.65 -10.45 2.04
N ASN A 75 19.48 -9.65 1.00
CA ASN A 75 20.33 -8.54 0.58
C ASN A 75 19.45 -7.51 -0.13
N ILE A 76 19.99 -6.32 -0.39
CA ILE A 76 19.26 -5.21 -1.04
C ILE A 76 18.60 -5.66 -2.34
N LYS A 77 19.33 -6.40 -3.20
CA LYS A 77 18.81 -6.89 -4.49
C LYS A 77 17.57 -7.76 -4.30
N SER A 78 17.67 -8.81 -3.46
CA SER A 78 16.54 -9.70 -3.18
C SER A 78 15.38 -8.99 -2.50
N ALA A 79 15.62 -8.02 -1.61
CA ALA A 79 14.57 -7.24 -0.97
C ALA A 79 13.78 -6.41 -2.00
N ALA A 80 14.47 -5.74 -2.92
CA ALA A 80 13.86 -5.04 -4.03
C ALA A 80 13.06 -6.01 -4.92
N THR A 81 13.64 -7.15 -5.30
CA THR A 81 12.97 -8.13 -6.17
C THR A 81 11.70 -8.72 -5.53
N TYR A 82 11.76 -9.20 -4.29
CA TYR A 82 10.58 -9.78 -3.63
C TYR A 82 9.46 -8.75 -3.46
N SER A 83 9.81 -7.52 -3.09
CA SER A 83 8.84 -6.46 -2.87
C SER A 83 8.23 -5.96 -4.18
N THR A 84 9.02 -5.91 -5.26
CA THR A 84 8.53 -5.61 -6.61
C THR A 84 7.59 -6.70 -7.12
N ILE A 85 7.93 -7.97 -6.95
CA ILE A 85 7.05 -9.07 -7.34
C ILE A 85 5.75 -9.01 -6.55
N TYR A 86 5.83 -8.73 -5.24
CA TYR A 86 4.65 -8.55 -4.40
C TYR A 86 3.75 -7.41 -4.89
N THR A 87 4.30 -6.21 -5.15
CA THR A 87 3.50 -5.07 -5.62
C THR A 87 2.91 -5.32 -7.00
N LEU A 88 3.65 -5.98 -7.90
CA LEU A 88 3.15 -6.38 -9.22
C LEU A 88 2.00 -7.39 -9.13
N ILE A 89 2.08 -8.37 -8.22
CA ILE A 89 0.98 -9.31 -7.97
C ILE A 89 -0.24 -8.55 -7.44
N ALA A 90 -0.06 -7.71 -6.42
CA ALA A 90 -1.16 -6.96 -5.81
C ALA A 90 -1.86 -6.03 -6.82
N ILE A 91 -1.10 -5.25 -7.60
CA ILE A 91 -1.69 -4.35 -8.60
C ILE A 91 -2.38 -5.12 -9.74
N THR A 92 -1.85 -6.28 -10.11
CA THR A 92 -2.51 -7.14 -11.12
C THR A 92 -3.82 -7.69 -10.59
N ILE A 93 -3.87 -8.16 -9.34
CA ILE A 93 -5.12 -8.61 -8.72
C ILE A 93 -6.13 -7.45 -8.64
N TYR A 94 -5.67 -6.25 -8.28
CA TYR A 94 -6.51 -5.05 -8.24
C TYR A 94 -7.19 -4.78 -9.59
N PHE A 95 -6.44 -4.81 -10.69
CA PHE A 95 -7.01 -4.60 -12.02
C PHE A 95 -7.90 -5.75 -12.48
N VAL A 96 -7.53 -7.00 -12.20
CA VAL A 96 -8.35 -8.17 -12.57
C VAL A 96 -9.70 -8.13 -11.84
N ILE A 97 -9.70 -7.90 -10.53
CA ILE A 97 -10.94 -7.81 -9.75
C ILE A 97 -11.71 -6.55 -10.14
N GLY A 98 -11.04 -5.42 -10.25
CA GLY A 98 -11.63 -4.14 -10.65
C GLY A 98 -12.34 -4.21 -12.00
N SER A 99 -11.82 -4.98 -12.97
CA SER A 99 -12.47 -5.17 -14.28
C SER A 99 -13.86 -5.83 -14.21
N SER A 100 -14.17 -6.51 -13.11
CA SER A 100 -15.48 -7.13 -12.88
C SER A 100 -16.52 -6.17 -12.30
N TYR A 101 -16.14 -4.94 -11.94
CA TYR A 101 -17.04 -3.91 -11.42
C TYR A 101 -17.32 -2.84 -12.48
N SER A 102 -18.57 -2.39 -12.56
CA SER A 102 -19.08 -1.47 -13.60
C SER A 102 -18.39 -0.10 -13.64
N GLY A 103 -17.71 0.29 -12.56
CA GLY A 103 -16.89 1.51 -12.46
C GLY A 103 -15.42 1.24 -12.13
N GLY A 104 -14.99 -0.02 -12.11
CA GLY A 104 -13.62 -0.39 -11.81
C GLY A 104 -12.68 -0.22 -13.02
N PRO A 105 -11.36 -0.25 -12.80
CA PRO A 105 -10.38 -0.04 -13.85
C PRO A 105 -10.34 -1.26 -14.81
N ASN A 106 -11.19 -1.24 -15.83
CA ASN A 106 -11.26 -2.31 -16.82
C ASN A 106 -10.19 -2.14 -17.91
N ILE A 107 -8.99 -2.64 -17.64
CA ILE A 107 -7.86 -2.59 -18.58
C ILE A 107 -8.17 -3.26 -19.93
N LEU A 108 -9.02 -4.29 -19.94
CA LEU A 108 -9.35 -5.06 -21.15
C LEU A 108 -10.29 -4.32 -22.11
N ALA A 109 -10.99 -3.30 -21.62
CA ALA A 109 -11.88 -2.45 -22.42
C ALA A 109 -11.21 -1.14 -22.90
N LEU A 110 -9.94 -0.90 -22.54
CA LEU A 110 -9.24 0.34 -22.86
C LEU A 110 -8.65 0.31 -24.27
N GLY A 111 -8.79 1.43 -25.00
CA GLY A 111 -8.03 1.67 -26.22
C GLY A 111 -6.52 1.74 -25.98
N LEU A 112 -5.72 1.62 -27.05
CA LEU A 112 -4.26 1.49 -26.97
C LEU A 112 -3.56 2.59 -26.14
N LYS A 113 -4.01 3.84 -26.28
CA LYS A 113 -3.46 5.00 -25.54
C LYS A 113 -3.73 4.91 -24.04
N SER A 114 -4.96 4.56 -23.66
CA SER A 114 -5.34 4.38 -22.26
C SER A 114 -4.68 3.18 -21.62
N LEU A 115 -4.49 2.08 -22.36
CA LEU A 115 -3.74 0.91 -21.91
C LEU A 115 -2.28 1.27 -21.62
N ALA A 116 -1.63 2.00 -22.54
CA ALA A 116 -0.25 2.45 -22.34
C ALA A 116 -0.12 3.38 -21.12
N TYR A 117 -1.08 4.31 -20.93
CA TYR A 117 -1.11 5.17 -19.76
C TYR A 117 -1.20 4.36 -18.46
N VAL A 118 -2.09 3.36 -18.39
CA VAL A 118 -2.25 2.50 -17.20
C VAL A 118 -0.98 1.69 -16.93
N LEU A 119 -0.38 1.09 -17.95
CA LEU A 119 0.87 0.34 -17.80
C LEU A 119 2.01 1.24 -17.30
N ILE A 120 2.16 2.44 -17.84
CA ILE A 120 3.26 3.33 -17.44
C ILE A 120 3.04 3.87 -16.02
N THR A 121 1.84 4.34 -15.71
CA THR A 121 1.57 5.02 -14.44
C THR A 121 1.45 4.03 -13.29
N TRP A 122 0.57 3.04 -13.40
CA TRP A 122 0.26 2.15 -12.28
C TRP A 122 1.32 1.06 -12.09
N TYR A 123 1.69 0.37 -13.16
CA TYR A 123 2.73 -0.66 -13.05
C TYR A 123 4.11 -0.02 -12.83
N GLY A 124 4.41 1.11 -13.47
CA GLY A 124 5.65 1.86 -13.22
C GLY A 124 5.76 2.34 -11.77
N ALA A 125 4.72 2.97 -11.23
CA ALA A 125 4.68 3.36 -9.82
C ALA A 125 4.77 2.15 -8.88
N SER A 126 4.13 1.03 -9.22
CA SER A 126 4.19 -0.22 -8.43
C SER A 126 5.59 -0.83 -8.41
N VAL A 127 6.33 -0.77 -9.53
CA VAL A 127 7.73 -1.21 -9.58
C VAL A 127 8.60 -0.30 -8.73
N LEU A 128 8.50 1.02 -8.89
CA LEU A 128 9.28 1.97 -8.11
C LEU A 128 8.97 1.87 -6.61
N GLY A 129 7.69 1.83 -6.24
CA GLY A 129 7.23 1.65 -4.87
C GLY A 129 7.69 0.30 -4.28
N GLY A 130 7.67 -0.77 -5.07
CA GLY A 130 8.17 -2.08 -4.69
C GLY A 130 9.68 -2.07 -4.42
N ILE A 131 10.48 -1.49 -5.32
CA ILE A 131 11.93 -1.37 -5.16
C ILE A 131 12.25 -0.51 -3.93
N LEU A 132 11.73 0.72 -3.87
CA LEU A 132 12.03 1.67 -2.80
C LEU A 132 11.54 1.15 -1.45
N GLY A 133 10.30 0.65 -1.40
CA GLY A 133 9.74 0.05 -0.18
C GLY A 133 10.56 -1.15 0.27
N GLY A 134 10.89 -2.07 -0.64
CA GLY A 134 11.68 -3.26 -0.31
C GLY A 134 13.07 -2.94 0.25
N ILE A 135 13.78 -2.00 -0.38
CA ILE A 135 15.09 -1.55 0.08
C ILE A 135 14.97 -0.88 1.46
N THR A 136 14.01 0.03 1.62
CA THR A 136 13.75 0.75 2.87
C THR A 136 13.48 -0.23 4.01
N GLY A 137 12.61 -1.22 3.78
CA GLY A 137 12.29 -2.27 4.75
C GLY A 137 13.47 -3.18 5.11
N PHE A 138 14.32 -3.51 4.13
CA PHE A 138 15.55 -4.28 4.39
C PHE A 138 16.54 -3.49 5.25
N VAL A 139 16.77 -2.21 4.91
CA VAL A 139 17.72 -1.34 5.62
C VAL A 139 17.23 -1.00 7.03
N PHE A 140 15.92 -0.90 7.24
CA PHE A 140 15.31 -0.66 8.56
C PHE A 140 15.77 -1.65 9.64
N ARG A 141 16.14 -2.89 9.25
CA ARG A 141 16.66 -3.90 10.20
C ARG A 141 17.91 -3.43 10.96
N SER A 142 18.77 -2.63 10.32
CA SER A 142 20.02 -2.13 10.92
C SER A 142 19.99 -0.63 11.18
N LYS A 143 19.17 0.12 10.44
CA LYS A 143 19.12 1.58 10.47
C LYS A 143 17.68 2.07 10.63
N PRO A 144 17.18 2.19 11.87
CA PRO A 144 15.78 2.56 12.13
C PRO A 144 15.38 3.93 11.58
N TYR A 145 16.32 4.86 11.43
CA TYR A 145 16.09 6.21 10.89
C TYR A 145 15.60 6.22 9.44
N VAL A 146 15.82 5.14 8.69
CA VAL A 146 15.30 5.01 7.32
C VAL A 146 13.76 4.99 7.30
N LEU A 147 13.12 4.72 8.44
CA LEU A 147 11.66 4.83 8.56
C LEU A 147 11.13 6.26 8.35
N LEU A 148 11.97 7.30 8.46
CA LEU A 148 11.58 8.70 8.20
C LEU A 148 11.18 8.97 6.75
N ILE A 149 11.54 8.08 5.81
CA ILE A 149 11.04 8.14 4.44
C ILE A 149 9.51 8.02 4.39
N PHE A 150 8.91 7.27 5.33
CA PHE A 150 7.47 7.08 5.40
C PHE A 150 6.72 8.38 5.75
N PRO A 151 6.96 9.06 6.90
CA PRO A 151 6.31 10.32 7.21
C PRO A 151 6.61 11.42 6.18
N ALA A 152 7.82 11.43 5.59
CA ALA A 152 8.13 12.35 4.50
C ALA A 152 7.24 12.12 3.26
N GLY A 153 7.02 10.86 2.87
CA GLY A 153 6.11 10.50 1.79
C GLY A 153 4.65 10.86 2.10
N VAL A 154 4.19 10.61 3.33
CA VAL A 154 2.84 11.00 3.78
C VAL A 154 2.66 12.51 3.76
N LEU A 155 3.64 13.29 4.22
CA LEU A 155 3.63 14.75 4.12
C LEU A 155 3.56 15.22 2.67
N LEU A 156 4.35 14.63 1.78
CA LEU A 156 4.31 14.96 0.35
C LEU A 156 2.92 14.70 -0.24
N GLN A 157 2.29 13.56 0.10
CA GLN A 157 0.93 13.26 -0.33
C GLN A 157 -0.10 14.26 0.19
N LEU A 158 -0.01 14.66 1.47
CA LEU A 158 -0.84 15.70 2.04
C LEU A 158 -0.64 17.05 1.35
N CYS A 159 0.58 17.41 0.97
CA CYS A 159 0.84 18.66 0.25
C CYS A 159 0.29 18.64 -1.19
N ILE A 160 0.37 17.51 -1.89
CA ILE A 160 -0.08 17.40 -3.29
C ILE A 160 -1.60 17.27 -3.35
N ASN A 161 -2.19 16.41 -2.52
CA ASN A 161 -3.60 16.02 -2.63
C ASN A 161 -4.48 16.66 -1.54
N GLY A 162 -3.91 17.02 -0.39
CA GLY A 162 -4.67 17.46 0.78
C GLY A 162 -5.46 18.75 0.57
N THR A 163 -5.01 19.70 -0.23
CA THR A 163 -5.73 20.97 -0.44
C THR A 163 -7.08 20.80 -1.14
N ARG A 164 -7.21 19.79 -2.01
CA ARG A 164 -8.47 19.48 -2.73
C ARG A 164 -9.29 18.40 -2.06
N ALA A 165 -8.65 17.58 -1.22
CA ALA A 165 -9.26 16.44 -0.57
C ALA A 165 -10.30 16.82 0.50
N TRP A 166 -10.37 18.07 0.97
CA TRP A 166 -11.38 18.49 1.95
C TRP A 166 -12.77 18.78 1.38
N VAL A 167 -12.95 18.60 0.07
CA VAL A 167 -14.19 18.94 -0.64
C VAL A 167 -15.15 17.75 -0.72
N ASP A 168 -14.64 16.52 -0.72
CA ASP A 168 -15.43 15.30 -0.82
C ASP A 168 -15.12 14.31 0.31
N THR A 169 -16.08 13.44 0.62
CA THR A 169 -16.02 12.52 1.76
C THR A 169 -14.82 11.55 1.68
N ASN A 170 -14.47 11.08 0.48
CA ASN A 170 -13.35 10.15 0.29
C ASN A 170 -12.03 10.87 0.54
N GLY A 171 -11.87 12.08 -0.02
CA GLY A 171 -10.72 12.92 0.23
C GLY A 171 -10.54 13.27 1.71
N ILE A 172 -11.63 13.58 2.44
CA ILE A 172 -11.60 13.88 3.87
C ILE A 172 -11.11 12.67 4.66
N ALA A 173 -11.67 11.49 4.37
CA ALA A 173 -11.30 10.24 5.03
C ALA A 173 -9.83 9.87 4.75
N GLN A 174 -9.37 10.02 3.51
CA GLN A 174 -7.99 9.73 3.10
C GLN A 174 -7.00 10.71 3.75
N SER A 175 -7.31 12.01 3.75
CA SER A 175 -6.47 13.04 4.40
C SER A 175 -6.40 12.85 5.92
N THR A 176 -7.52 12.50 6.55
CA THR A 176 -7.57 12.16 7.98
C THR A 176 -6.69 10.94 8.28
N THR A 177 -6.76 9.91 7.43
CA THR A 177 -5.90 8.73 7.52
C THR A 177 -4.42 9.10 7.44
N TYR A 178 -4.05 9.97 6.50
CA TYR A 178 -2.66 10.45 6.37
C TYR A 178 -2.18 11.20 7.60
N CYS A 179 -3.01 12.08 8.17
CA CYS A 179 -2.69 12.78 9.42
C CYS A 179 -2.46 11.79 10.57
N LEU A 180 -3.31 10.76 10.72
CA LEU A 180 -3.16 9.73 11.74
C LEU A 180 -1.89 8.90 11.52
N MET A 181 -1.61 8.48 10.28
CA MET A 181 -0.39 7.75 9.94
C MET A 181 0.87 8.57 10.24
N LEU A 182 0.85 9.87 9.95
CA LEU A 182 1.93 10.78 10.26
C LEU A 182 2.15 10.85 11.78
N ALA A 183 1.11 11.14 12.55
CA ALA A 183 1.19 11.22 14.02
C ALA A 183 1.71 9.92 14.64
N ILE A 184 1.17 8.77 14.23
CA ILE A 184 1.60 7.44 14.72
C ILE A 184 3.05 7.16 14.36
N SER A 185 3.47 7.48 13.12
CA SER A 185 4.84 7.23 12.68
C SER A 185 5.86 8.08 13.43
N LEU A 186 5.56 9.37 13.68
CA LEU A 186 6.38 10.27 14.49
C LEU A 186 6.44 9.82 15.95
N TRP A 187 5.31 9.41 16.52
CA TRP A 187 5.23 8.85 17.87
C TRP A 187 6.06 7.57 18.02
N TYR A 188 5.95 6.65 17.06
CA TYR A 188 6.76 5.43 17.03
C TYR A 188 8.26 5.74 16.95
N PHE A 189 8.63 6.73 16.13
CA PHE A 189 10.02 7.18 16.03
C PHE A 189 10.54 7.78 17.35
N TYR A 190 9.73 8.60 18.03
CA TYR A 190 10.04 9.15 19.35
C TYR A 190 10.32 8.03 20.37
N ILE A 191 9.46 7.01 20.44
CA ILE A 191 9.65 5.86 21.34
C ILE A 191 10.94 5.10 21.03
N LEU A 192 11.23 4.85 19.75
CA LEU A 192 12.46 4.15 19.35
C LEU A 192 13.71 4.90 19.79
N ASN A 193 13.73 6.22 19.65
CA ASN A 193 14.87 7.03 20.09
C ASN A 193 15.00 7.06 21.61
N LYS A 194 13.90 7.18 22.35
CA LYS A 194 13.92 7.15 23.82
C LYS A 194 14.46 5.81 24.36
N LYS A 195 14.05 4.69 23.78
CA LYS A 195 14.58 3.36 24.17
C LYS A 195 16.07 3.23 23.90
N LYS A 196 16.58 3.84 22.83
CA LYS A 196 18.01 3.80 22.48
C LYS A 196 18.86 4.67 23.43
N VAL A 197 18.32 5.79 23.89
CA VAL A 197 18.97 6.64 24.91
C VAL A 197 19.05 5.93 26.26
N ASN A 198 18.01 5.20 26.67
CA ASN A 198 17.99 4.49 27.95
C ASN A 198 18.84 3.21 28.01
N LEU A 199 19.40 2.76 26.88
CA LEU A 199 20.26 1.57 26.79
C LEU A 199 21.76 1.92 26.71
N ASN A 200 22.10 3.21 26.62
CA ASN A 200 23.45 3.75 26.64
C ASN A 200 23.71 4.46 27.97
#